data_AF-A0A091QI29-F1
#
_entry.id   AF-A0A091QI29-F1
#
_cell.length_a   1.000
_cell.length_b   1.000
_cell.length_c   1.000
_cell.angle_alpha   90.00
_cell.angle_beta   90.00
_cell.angle_gamma   90.00
#
_symmetry.space_group_name_H-M   'P 1'
#
loop_
_entity.id
_entity.type
_entity.pdbx_description
1 polymer ?
#
loop_
_entity_poly.entity_id
_entity_poly.type
_entity_poly.pdbx_seq_one_letter_code
_entity_poly.pdbx_strand_id
1 'polypeptide(L)'
;CSFRTKLAAALARCRIKHGALSIEYILPEAIRKQEQRASALPLCVWINTFKISPQDVFRDLEKKGFTRVKSVSDFDRYTYCMDQHCHDVLFFPSSLKDELLNLDLFADCKLLLQDKSRSLAVHSAQALLNTDDDIIVAHVGSHLTIAHMSALTIHIVSRIFVCGVKSSAKAAELRTLFSHMGCENIQLLHEDFTEIGPRDPRLQKAKVILLLPQCSGLGVGNPVDFILTEHRDAGLLRDLFQGSVSEDKLSNLAERQLNELMHAMKFNKVQAIVYCTCSIYPEENELVVKKALESGVKGSKVQPYRLIPPFFSTCSNSESSEVFFKIEPSEISSGCFLAILAREKDSSESVSVKDTLARAAAKGLLDNIVVRKPKGGVKKQKGTQRRCNIPGSCTELKTAEFLRHQAVSKVKAEGSMFKTVSNAQQKNVTRPKSCVQLKKSTDPVSDTALPKGPQHTPRLSPVGQACDRPALAGKARAEQERVALKPAEIVLPPVMAPSVRWHGSKPRLP
;
A
#
# COMPACT_ATOMS: atom_id res chain seq x y z
N CYS A 1 1.50 46.45 -2.45
CA CYS A 1 0.57 45.37 -2.87
C CYS A 1 1.05 44.03 -2.34
N SER A 2 0.17 43.20 -1.78
CA SER A 2 0.55 41.90 -1.20
C SER A 2 0.87 40.85 -2.27
N PHE A 3 1.56 39.77 -1.87
CA PHE A 3 1.78 38.60 -2.74
C PHE A 3 0.47 37.99 -3.23
N ARG A 4 -0.58 37.95 -2.40
CA ARG A 4 -1.93 37.49 -2.76
C ARG A 4 -2.50 38.28 -3.95
N THR A 5 -2.37 39.61 -3.95
CA THR A 5 -2.80 40.46 -5.08
C THR A 5 -1.98 40.17 -6.35
N LYS A 6 -0.65 40.01 -6.24
CA LYS A 6 0.21 39.70 -7.39
C LYS A 6 -0.12 38.33 -8.00
N LEU A 7 -0.36 37.32 -7.17
CA LEU A 7 -0.72 35.96 -7.57
C LEU A 7 -2.10 35.92 -8.23
N ALA A 8 -3.11 36.55 -7.63
CA ALA A 8 -4.46 36.63 -8.21
C ALA A 8 -4.45 37.32 -9.59
N ALA A 9 -3.68 38.40 -9.74
CA ALA A 9 -3.51 39.07 -11.04
C ALA A 9 -2.75 38.22 -12.07
N ALA A 10 -1.81 37.36 -11.64
CA ALA A 10 -1.12 36.42 -12.52
C ALA A 10 -2.05 35.29 -12.99
N LEU A 11 -2.83 34.70 -12.08
CA LEU A 11 -3.84 33.68 -12.40
C LEU A 11 -4.93 34.24 -13.32
N ALA A 12 -5.41 35.46 -13.08
CA ALA A 12 -6.38 36.12 -13.96
C ALA A 12 -5.84 36.34 -15.39
N ARG A 13 -4.59 36.80 -15.53
CA ARG A 13 -3.92 36.90 -16.84
C ARG A 13 -3.74 35.53 -17.50
N CYS A 14 -3.41 34.49 -16.74
CA CYS A 14 -3.29 33.13 -17.25
C CYS A 14 -4.63 32.61 -17.79
N ARG A 15 -5.71 32.74 -17.00
CA ARG A 15 -7.08 32.38 -17.40
C ARG A 15 -7.48 33.03 -18.74
N ILE A 16 -7.26 34.34 -18.87
CA ILE A 16 -7.56 35.10 -20.09
C ILE A 16 -6.69 34.63 -21.26
N LYS A 17 -5.37 34.46 -21.07
CA LYS A 17 -4.44 33.98 -22.11
C LYS A 17 -4.85 32.61 -22.68
N HIS A 18 -5.39 31.74 -21.85
CA HIS A 18 -5.82 30.39 -22.23
C HIS A 18 -7.32 30.26 -22.55
N GLY A 19 -8.07 31.38 -22.59
CA GLY A 19 -9.52 31.38 -22.91
C GLY A 19 -10.40 30.63 -21.90
N ALA A 20 -9.88 30.37 -20.70
CA ALA A 20 -10.51 29.47 -19.72
C ALA A 20 -11.71 30.13 -19.01
N LEU A 21 -12.81 29.37 -18.86
CA LEU A 21 -14.05 29.85 -18.26
C LEU A 21 -13.85 30.20 -16.77
N SER A 22 -13.45 29.23 -15.94
CA SER A 22 -13.02 29.45 -14.55
C SER A 22 -11.50 29.28 -14.41
N ILE A 23 -10.98 29.33 -13.18
CA ILE A 23 -9.58 28.97 -12.89
C ILE A 23 -9.36 27.45 -13.00
N GLU A 24 -10.36 26.61 -12.70
CA GLU A 24 -10.23 25.15 -12.84
C GLU A 24 -9.92 24.75 -14.29
N TYR A 25 -10.52 25.42 -15.28
CA TYR A 25 -10.32 25.14 -16.71
C TYR A 25 -8.90 25.49 -17.23
N ILE A 26 -8.00 26.00 -16.37
CA ILE A 26 -6.56 26.07 -16.65
C ILE A 26 -5.91 24.67 -16.51
N LEU A 27 -6.50 23.78 -15.72
CA LEU A 27 -6.03 22.41 -15.50
C LEU A 27 -6.50 21.45 -16.62
N PRO A 28 -5.64 20.53 -17.08
CA PRO A 28 -6.02 19.48 -18.02
C PRO A 28 -7.22 18.66 -17.54
N GLU A 29 -7.99 18.12 -18.48
CA GLU A 29 -9.22 17.38 -18.18
C GLU A 29 -8.98 16.15 -17.29
N ALA A 30 -7.85 15.45 -17.48
CA ALA A 30 -7.44 14.34 -16.61
C ALA A 30 -7.30 14.76 -15.15
N ILE A 31 -6.68 15.92 -14.87
CA ILE A 31 -6.53 16.46 -13.52
C ILE A 31 -7.88 16.92 -12.95
N ARG A 32 -8.72 17.60 -13.75
CA ARG A 32 -10.07 17.98 -13.28
C ARG A 32 -10.93 16.76 -12.93
N LYS A 33 -10.90 15.70 -13.74
CA LYS A 33 -11.59 14.42 -13.42
C LYS A 33 -11.01 13.76 -12.17
N GLN A 34 -9.68 13.79 -12.00
CA GLN A 34 -9.02 13.23 -10.82
C GLN A 34 -9.34 14.04 -9.54
N GLU A 35 -9.46 15.37 -9.61
CA GLU A 35 -9.86 16.24 -8.50
C GLU A 35 -11.35 16.08 -8.14
N GLN A 36 -12.22 15.93 -9.16
CA GLN A 36 -13.63 15.58 -8.97
C GLN A 36 -13.77 14.20 -8.29
N ARG A 37 -13.01 13.20 -8.74
CA ARG A 37 -12.91 11.87 -8.10
C ARG A 37 -12.42 11.98 -6.66
N ALA A 38 -11.35 12.74 -6.41
CA ALA A 38 -10.83 13.02 -5.07
C ALA A 38 -11.88 13.62 -4.11
N SER A 39 -12.82 14.40 -4.66
CA SER A 39 -13.89 15.08 -3.92
C SER A 39 -15.14 14.21 -3.72
N ALA A 40 -15.36 13.21 -4.58
CA ALA A 40 -16.46 12.24 -4.47
C ALA A 40 -16.11 11.02 -3.59
N LEU A 41 -14.82 10.69 -3.48
CA LEU A 41 -14.36 9.45 -2.86
C LEU A 41 -14.74 9.32 -1.36
N PRO A 42 -15.27 8.15 -0.94
CA PRO A 42 -15.53 7.83 0.46
C PRO A 42 -14.32 8.04 1.37
N LEU A 43 -14.58 8.59 2.55
CA LEU A 43 -13.58 8.85 3.57
C LEU A 43 -13.26 7.54 4.31
N CYS A 44 -12.13 6.94 3.95
CA CYS A 44 -11.58 5.77 4.63
C CYS A 44 -10.94 6.18 5.97
N VAL A 45 -11.45 5.62 7.06
CA VAL A 45 -11.10 5.96 8.46
C VAL A 45 -10.80 4.67 9.21
N TRP A 46 -9.71 4.59 9.97
CA TRP A 46 -9.44 3.46 10.86
C TRP A 46 -9.67 3.82 12.33
N ILE A 47 -10.07 2.82 13.11
CA ILE A 47 -10.33 2.92 14.55
C ILE A 47 -9.05 2.67 15.32
N ASN A 48 -8.60 3.65 16.10
CA ASN A 48 -7.42 3.49 16.93
C ASN A 48 -7.75 2.71 18.22
N THR A 49 -7.48 1.41 18.19
CA THR A 49 -7.75 0.46 19.29
C THR A 49 -6.98 0.76 20.58
N PHE A 50 -5.92 1.58 20.55
CA PHE A 50 -5.27 2.10 21.77
C PHE A 50 -6.11 3.14 22.52
N LYS A 51 -7.13 3.74 21.87
CA LYS A 51 -7.87 4.90 22.38
C LYS A 51 -9.37 4.66 22.56
N ILE A 52 -9.96 3.73 21.82
CA ILE A 52 -11.39 3.44 21.85
C ILE A 52 -11.67 2.01 21.35
N SER A 53 -12.72 1.36 21.86
CA SER A 53 -13.20 0.11 21.25
C SER A 53 -14.10 0.38 20.04
N PRO A 54 -14.19 -0.53 19.04
CA PRO A 54 -15.15 -0.38 17.95
C PRO A 54 -16.60 -0.25 18.42
N GLN A 55 -16.96 -0.92 19.52
CA GLN A 55 -18.29 -0.86 20.15
C GLN A 55 -18.57 0.54 20.70
N ASP A 56 -17.58 1.18 21.31
CA ASP A 56 -17.68 2.57 21.77
C ASP A 56 -17.84 3.55 20.60
N VAL A 57 -17.07 3.35 19.51
CA VAL A 57 -17.19 4.14 18.27
C VAL A 57 -18.61 4.06 17.70
N PHE A 58 -19.17 2.86 17.54
CA PHE A 58 -20.49 2.69 16.94
C PHE A 58 -21.58 3.42 17.74
N ARG A 59 -21.55 3.29 19.07
CA ARG A 59 -22.48 3.95 19.99
C ARG A 59 -22.30 5.48 19.97
N ASP A 60 -21.07 5.97 19.91
CA ASP A 60 -20.80 7.41 19.97
C ASP A 60 -21.01 8.10 18.60
N LEU A 61 -20.99 7.34 17.50
CA LEU A 61 -21.55 7.72 16.20
C LEU A 61 -23.09 7.74 16.21
N GLU A 62 -23.74 6.70 16.75
CA GLU A 62 -25.21 6.60 16.88
C GLU A 62 -25.78 7.77 17.69
N LYS A 63 -25.18 8.12 18.84
CA LYS A 63 -25.52 9.33 19.62
C LYS A 63 -25.41 10.63 18.82
N LYS A 64 -24.59 10.66 17.77
CA LYS A 64 -24.40 11.81 16.87
C LYS A 64 -25.26 11.73 15.61
N GLY A 65 -26.21 10.80 15.55
CA GLY A 65 -27.18 10.65 14.46
C GLY A 65 -26.69 9.80 13.28
N PHE A 66 -25.51 9.17 13.38
CA PHE A 66 -24.96 8.36 12.28
C PHE A 66 -25.59 6.96 12.24
N THR A 67 -26.18 6.60 11.11
CA THR A 67 -26.76 5.27 10.87
C THR A 67 -25.78 4.36 10.15
N ARG A 68 -25.63 3.11 10.62
CA ARG A 68 -24.80 2.11 9.92
C ARG A 68 -25.55 1.50 8.74
N VAL A 69 -24.96 1.55 7.55
CA VAL A 69 -25.46 0.93 6.32
C VAL A 69 -24.57 -0.23 5.86
N LYS A 70 -24.95 -0.94 4.80
CA LYS A 70 -24.25 -2.15 4.34
C LYS A 70 -23.02 -1.83 3.49
N SER A 71 -23.13 -0.87 2.59
CA SER A 71 -22.13 -0.54 1.58
C SER A 71 -22.04 0.97 1.31
N VAL A 72 -21.01 1.38 0.58
CA VAL A 72 -20.85 2.76 0.06
C VAL A 72 -22.02 3.16 -0.84
N SER A 73 -22.64 2.22 -1.56
CA SER A 73 -23.78 2.48 -2.44
C SER A 73 -25.06 2.86 -1.68
N ASP A 74 -25.12 2.59 -0.37
CA ASP A 74 -26.24 2.91 0.51
C ASP A 74 -26.05 4.28 1.23
N PHE A 75 -25.08 5.11 0.80
CA PHE A 75 -24.70 6.33 1.50
C PHE A 75 -25.70 7.49 1.33
N ASP A 76 -26.28 7.89 2.46
CA ASP A 76 -26.95 9.19 2.68
C ASP A 76 -26.17 10.03 3.72
N ARG A 77 -26.54 11.31 3.91
CA ARG A 77 -25.76 12.33 4.61
C ARG A 77 -25.14 11.87 5.93
N TYR A 78 -25.88 11.26 6.84
CA TYR A 78 -25.37 10.79 8.14
C TYR A 78 -25.32 9.26 8.21
N THR A 79 -24.58 8.66 7.28
CA THR A 79 -24.36 7.20 7.23
C THR A 79 -22.88 6.81 7.30
N TYR A 80 -22.63 5.55 7.63
CA TYR A 80 -21.31 4.93 7.53
C TYR A 80 -21.42 3.42 7.30
N CYS A 81 -20.39 2.79 6.72
CA CYS A 81 -20.27 1.34 6.67
C CYS A 81 -18.88 0.88 7.16
N MET A 82 -18.72 -0.43 7.42
CA MET A 82 -17.39 -1.03 7.62
C MET A 82 -16.70 -1.21 6.26
N ASP A 83 -15.38 -1.40 6.24
CA ASP A 83 -14.77 -2.15 5.14
C ASP A 83 -15.11 -3.64 5.20
N GLN A 84 -15.06 -4.31 4.04
CA GLN A 84 -15.26 -5.75 3.92
C GLN A 84 -13.97 -6.57 4.13
N HIS A 85 -12.79 -5.94 4.09
CA HIS A 85 -11.50 -6.60 4.24
C HIS A 85 -10.84 -6.24 5.59
N CYS A 86 -10.82 -4.95 5.94
CA CYS A 86 -10.15 -4.41 7.12
C CYS A 86 -11.15 -4.22 8.29
N HIS A 87 -11.01 -5.02 9.35
CA HIS A 87 -12.03 -5.17 10.40
C HIS A 87 -12.20 -3.98 11.36
N ASP A 88 -11.27 -3.02 11.36
CA ASP A 88 -11.26 -1.78 12.14
C ASP A 88 -11.46 -0.52 11.26
N VAL A 89 -11.76 -0.69 9.97
CA VAL A 89 -11.93 0.42 9.01
C VAL A 89 -13.40 0.72 8.76
N LEU A 90 -13.71 2.01 8.71
CA LEU A 90 -15.00 2.60 8.37
C LEU A 90 -14.89 3.42 7.08
N PHE A 91 -16.01 3.54 6.37
CA PHE A 91 -16.21 4.52 5.29
C PHE A 91 -17.33 5.47 5.64
N PHE A 92 -17.15 6.74 5.30
CA PHE A 92 -18.15 7.81 5.42
C PHE A 92 -18.31 8.57 4.08
N PRO A 93 -19.45 9.24 3.82
CA PRO A 93 -19.63 10.14 2.69
C PRO A 93 -18.57 11.26 2.63
N SER A 94 -18.09 11.59 1.44
CA SER A 94 -17.06 12.62 1.24
C SER A 94 -17.48 14.02 1.73
N SER A 95 -18.77 14.34 1.60
CA SER A 95 -19.40 15.58 2.04
C SER A 95 -19.28 15.84 3.55
N LEU A 96 -19.07 14.81 4.36
CA LEU A 96 -18.91 14.93 5.81
C LEU A 96 -17.49 15.29 6.26
N LYS A 97 -16.50 15.44 5.36
CA LYS A 97 -15.08 15.56 5.74
C LYS A 97 -14.83 16.60 6.84
N ASP A 98 -15.39 17.79 6.68
CA ASP A 98 -15.21 18.88 7.64
C ASP A 98 -16.07 18.69 8.90
N GLU A 99 -17.27 18.09 8.80
CA GLU A 99 -18.09 17.74 9.97
C GLU A 99 -17.41 16.66 10.84
N LEU A 100 -16.81 15.64 10.21
CA LEU A 100 -16.08 14.54 10.86
C LEU A 100 -14.81 15.02 11.56
N LEU A 101 -13.99 15.85 10.89
CA LEU A 101 -12.75 16.37 11.46
C LEU A 101 -12.97 17.27 12.70
N ASN A 102 -14.18 17.81 12.88
CA ASN A 102 -14.57 18.56 14.08
C ASN A 102 -15.16 17.68 15.20
N LEU A 103 -15.25 16.35 15.03
CA LEU A 103 -15.67 15.46 16.10
C LEU A 103 -14.51 15.13 17.06
N ASP A 104 -14.82 15.01 18.35
CA ASP A 104 -13.89 14.61 19.43
C ASP A 104 -13.18 13.28 19.13
N LEU A 105 -13.80 12.43 18.32
CA LEU A 105 -13.23 11.17 17.84
C LEU A 105 -11.97 11.38 16.99
N PHE A 106 -11.91 12.44 16.18
CA PHE A 106 -10.70 12.77 15.41
C PHE A 106 -9.72 13.60 16.23
N ALA A 107 -10.21 14.53 17.06
CA ALA A 107 -9.38 15.37 17.93
C ALA A 107 -8.51 14.54 18.91
N ASP A 108 -9.07 13.49 19.50
CA ASP A 108 -8.36 12.59 20.43
C ASP A 108 -7.56 11.47 19.73
N CYS A 109 -7.44 11.51 18.39
CA CYS A 109 -6.83 10.45 17.58
C CYS A 109 -7.47 9.05 17.80
N LYS A 110 -8.78 9.00 18.08
CA LYS A 110 -9.60 7.75 18.19
C LYS A 110 -10.02 7.23 16.82
N LEU A 111 -10.26 8.13 15.87
CA LEU A 111 -10.50 7.88 14.45
C LEU A 111 -9.48 8.65 13.61
N LEU A 112 -8.92 8.00 12.58
CA LEU A 112 -7.85 8.57 11.76
C LEU A 112 -8.09 8.28 10.26
N LEU A 113 -8.03 9.33 9.42
CA LEU A 113 -8.16 9.20 7.96
C LEU A 113 -6.93 8.51 7.38
N GLN A 114 -7.13 7.54 6.48
CA GLN A 114 -6.04 6.88 5.75
C GLN A 114 -6.54 6.28 4.44
N ASP A 115 -5.74 6.29 3.37
CA ASP A 115 -6.08 5.63 2.12
C ASP A 115 -6.29 4.11 2.29
N LYS A 116 -7.29 3.55 1.59
CA LYS A 116 -7.67 2.14 1.66
C LYS A 116 -6.50 1.19 1.36
N SER A 117 -5.63 1.54 0.41
CA SER A 117 -4.45 0.74 0.05
C SER A 117 -3.50 0.52 1.22
N ARG A 118 -3.29 1.57 2.04
CA ARG A 118 -2.43 1.53 3.23
C ARG A 118 -3.03 0.66 4.33
N SER A 119 -4.35 0.71 4.53
CA SER A 119 -5.07 -0.17 5.45
C SER A 119 -4.99 -1.64 5.01
N LEU A 120 -5.25 -1.93 3.73
CA LEU A 120 -5.12 -3.28 3.15
C LEU A 120 -3.72 -3.86 3.33
N ALA A 121 -2.68 -3.04 3.18
CA ALA A 121 -1.29 -3.47 3.34
C ALA A 121 -0.93 -3.82 4.80
N VAL A 122 -1.39 -3.06 5.80
CA VAL A 122 -1.12 -3.37 7.22
C VAL A 122 -1.96 -4.55 7.74
N HIS A 123 -3.22 -4.71 7.29
CA HIS A 123 -4.02 -5.91 7.58
C HIS A 123 -3.41 -7.16 6.93
N SER A 124 -2.87 -7.02 5.70
CA SER A 124 -2.12 -8.11 5.05
C SER A 124 -0.85 -8.48 5.82
N ALA A 125 -0.13 -7.51 6.35
CA ALA A 125 1.06 -7.76 7.19
C ALA A 125 0.68 -8.39 8.54
N GLN A 126 -0.40 -7.94 9.18
CA GLN A 126 -0.90 -8.50 10.44
C GLN A 126 -1.23 -9.99 10.29
N ALA A 127 -1.95 -10.38 9.23
CA ALA A 127 -2.37 -11.76 8.98
C ALA A 127 -1.22 -12.76 8.71
N LEU A 128 0.02 -12.27 8.54
CA LEU A 128 1.23 -13.08 8.33
C LEU A 128 2.05 -13.30 9.61
N LEU A 129 1.67 -12.70 10.74
CA LEU A 129 2.44 -12.72 11.99
C LEU A 129 1.99 -13.81 12.96
N ASN A 130 2.94 -14.31 13.74
CA ASN A 130 2.70 -15.08 14.95
C ASN A 130 3.04 -14.20 16.17
N THR A 131 2.65 -14.63 17.37
CA THR A 131 3.06 -13.96 18.62
C THR A 131 4.58 -13.83 18.71
N ASP A 132 5.08 -12.67 19.15
CA ASP A 132 6.52 -12.34 19.28
C ASP A 132 7.32 -12.27 17.94
N ASP A 133 6.64 -12.28 16.79
CA ASP A 133 7.26 -11.93 15.50
C ASP A 133 7.33 -10.40 15.31
N ASP A 134 8.51 -9.88 14.96
CA ASP A 134 8.70 -8.46 14.67
C ASP A 134 8.41 -8.12 13.18
N ILE A 135 8.19 -6.83 12.90
CA ILE A 135 7.93 -6.27 11.57
C ILE A 135 9.04 -5.29 11.18
N ILE A 136 9.43 -5.29 9.90
CA ILE A 136 10.20 -4.18 9.28
C ILE A 136 9.26 -3.40 8.36
N VAL A 137 9.12 -2.10 8.58
CA VAL A 137 8.52 -1.16 7.63
C VAL A 137 9.67 -0.48 6.88
N ALA A 138 9.75 -0.72 5.57
CA ALA A 138 10.90 -0.33 4.76
C ALA A 138 11.10 1.20 4.65
N HIS A 139 10.04 1.98 4.83
CA HIS A 139 10.04 3.44 4.66
C HIS A 139 9.18 4.11 5.73
N VAL A 140 9.50 5.35 6.08
CA VAL A 140 8.66 6.17 6.99
C VAL A 140 7.27 6.42 6.41
N GLY A 141 7.19 6.70 5.10
CA GLY A 141 5.93 6.93 4.37
C GLY A 141 4.92 7.80 5.14
N SER A 142 3.72 7.26 5.33
CA SER A 142 2.74 7.82 6.28
C SER A 142 2.95 7.28 7.70
N HIS A 143 3.14 8.19 8.64
CA HIS A 143 3.13 7.91 10.08
C HIS A 143 1.79 7.30 10.56
N LEU A 144 0.68 7.59 9.88
CA LEU A 144 -0.62 7.00 10.20
C LEU A 144 -0.64 5.50 9.89
N THR A 145 0.06 5.07 8.82
CA THR A 145 0.16 3.65 8.45
C THR A 145 1.02 2.86 9.44
N ILE A 146 2.08 3.48 9.97
CA ILE A 146 2.88 2.89 11.04
C ILE A 146 2.05 2.79 12.34
N ALA A 147 1.25 3.81 12.66
CA ALA A 147 0.36 3.79 13.83
C ALA A 147 -0.78 2.76 13.70
N HIS A 148 -1.34 2.58 12.51
CA HIS A 148 -2.34 1.54 12.20
C HIS A 148 -1.71 0.14 12.36
N MET A 149 -0.50 -0.08 11.84
CA MET A 149 0.25 -1.33 12.05
C MET A 149 0.53 -1.59 13.55
N SER A 150 0.76 -0.54 14.34
CA SER A 150 0.90 -0.61 15.81
C SER A 150 -0.40 -1.02 16.49
N ALA A 151 -1.53 -0.40 16.13
CA ALA A 151 -2.86 -0.70 16.68
C ALA A 151 -3.29 -2.15 16.40
N LEU A 152 -2.97 -2.67 15.21
CA LEU A 152 -3.23 -4.07 14.83
C LEU A 152 -2.33 -5.10 15.51
N THR A 153 -1.20 -4.68 16.12
CA THR A 153 -0.21 -5.58 16.73
C THR A 153 -0.20 -5.58 18.26
N ILE A 154 -1.06 -4.77 18.89
CA ILE A 154 -1.19 -4.63 20.35
C ILE A 154 -1.29 -5.98 21.10
N HIS A 155 -2.01 -6.96 20.54
CA HIS A 155 -2.19 -8.30 21.14
C HIS A 155 -1.11 -9.32 20.77
N ILE A 156 -0.18 -8.98 19.87
CA ILE A 156 0.81 -9.89 19.28
C ILE A 156 2.20 -9.71 19.91
N VAL A 157 2.42 -8.59 20.61
CA VAL A 157 3.68 -8.18 21.26
C VAL A 157 4.84 -7.96 20.26
N SER A 158 4.52 -7.84 18.97
CA SER A 158 5.43 -7.46 17.89
C SER A 158 6.03 -6.07 18.11
N ARG A 159 7.28 -5.87 17.70
CA ARG A 159 7.89 -4.53 17.53
C ARG A 159 7.97 -4.17 16.06
N ILE A 160 7.87 -2.87 15.78
CA ILE A 160 7.81 -2.31 14.43
C ILE A 160 9.08 -1.49 14.18
N PHE A 161 9.98 -2.01 13.36
CA PHE A 161 11.20 -1.33 12.95
C PHE A 161 10.95 -0.47 11.70
N VAL A 162 11.08 0.85 11.81
CA VAL A 162 10.83 1.80 10.71
C VAL A 162 12.15 2.38 10.22
N CYS A 163 12.45 2.23 8.93
CA CYS A 163 13.72 2.66 8.33
C CYS A 163 13.66 4.09 7.75
N GLY A 164 14.82 4.70 7.53
CA GLY A 164 14.97 5.97 6.81
C GLY A 164 14.78 7.26 7.62
N VAL A 165 14.83 7.22 8.96
CA VAL A 165 14.64 8.42 9.80
C VAL A 165 15.95 9.22 9.94
N LYS A 166 16.37 9.86 8.83
CA LYS A 166 17.66 10.56 8.66
C LYS A 166 17.93 11.76 9.59
N SER A 167 17.01 12.19 10.47
CA SER A 167 17.27 13.29 11.39
C SER A 167 16.65 13.10 12.78
N SER A 168 17.41 13.47 13.81
CA SER A 168 16.96 13.42 15.22
C SER A 168 15.71 14.27 15.46
N ALA A 169 15.61 15.43 14.79
CA ALA A 169 14.41 16.27 14.84
C ALA A 169 13.17 15.54 14.31
N LYS A 170 13.28 14.84 13.16
CA LYS A 170 12.15 14.06 12.62
C LYS A 170 11.86 12.83 13.48
N ALA A 171 12.87 12.20 14.08
CA ALA A 171 12.67 11.11 15.03
C ALA A 171 11.92 11.57 16.29
N ALA A 172 12.21 12.76 16.82
CA ALA A 172 11.50 13.34 17.96
C ALA A 172 10.06 13.77 17.62
N GLU A 173 9.85 14.34 16.44
CA GLU A 173 8.52 14.66 15.89
C GLU A 173 7.66 13.39 15.78
N LEU A 174 8.19 12.34 15.13
CA LEU A 174 7.51 11.05 14.97
C LEU A 174 7.22 10.38 16.31
N ARG A 175 8.17 10.35 17.26
CA ARG A 175 7.94 9.81 18.61
C ARG A 175 6.81 10.54 19.33
N THR A 176 6.77 11.89 19.24
CA THR A 176 5.67 12.69 19.81
C THR A 176 4.31 12.29 19.21
N LEU A 177 4.24 12.14 17.88
CA LEU A 177 3.01 11.71 17.18
C LEU A 177 2.58 10.29 17.60
N PHE A 178 3.52 9.34 17.69
CA PHE A 178 3.23 7.97 18.12
C PHE A 178 2.78 7.90 19.58
N SER A 179 3.45 8.58 20.51
CA SER A 179 3.00 8.67 21.91
C SER A 179 1.63 9.34 22.04
N HIS A 180 1.32 10.36 21.23
CA HIS A 180 -0.01 10.97 21.21
C HIS A 180 -1.08 9.96 20.74
N MET A 181 -0.80 9.18 19.69
CA MET A 181 -1.67 8.09 19.22
C MET A 181 -1.72 6.86 20.15
N GLY A 182 -0.81 6.74 21.11
CA GLY A 182 -0.74 5.59 22.05
C GLY A 182 0.15 4.44 21.58
N CYS A 183 0.93 4.63 20.52
CA CYS A 183 1.75 3.60 19.89
C CYS A 183 3.14 3.48 20.54
N GLU A 184 3.35 2.44 21.35
CA GLU A 184 4.60 2.25 22.13
C GLU A 184 5.60 1.27 21.49
N ASN A 185 5.16 0.36 20.61
CA ASN A 185 5.98 -0.73 20.06
C ASN A 185 6.84 -0.35 18.83
N ILE A 186 7.02 0.93 18.55
CA ILE A 186 7.69 1.44 17.34
C ILE A 186 9.15 1.83 17.61
N GLN A 187 10.08 1.21 16.86
CA GLN A 187 11.50 1.53 16.89
C GLN A 187 11.94 2.17 15.57
N LEU A 188 12.38 3.43 15.65
CA LEU A 188 12.89 4.18 14.50
C LEU A 188 14.38 3.88 14.27
N LEU A 189 14.74 3.62 13.01
CA LEU A 189 16.11 3.43 12.51
C LEU A 189 16.49 4.61 11.60
N HIS A 190 17.77 4.98 11.60
CA HIS A 190 18.28 6.13 10.84
C HIS A 190 18.62 5.74 9.39
N GLU A 191 19.16 4.53 9.25
CA GLU A 191 19.56 3.89 8.01
C GLU A 191 18.36 3.67 7.08
N ASP A 192 18.53 3.88 5.78
CA ASP A 192 17.53 3.47 4.78
C ASP A 192 17.48 1.95 4.74
N PHE A 193 16.31 1.40 4.40
CA PHE A 193 16.10 -0.04 4.39
C PHE A 193 17.12 -0.80 3.53
N THR A 194 17.57 -0.22 2.41
CA THR A 194 18.57 -0.82 1.52
C THR A 194 20.01 -0.73 2.03
N GLU A 195 20.30 0.14 3.01
CA GLU A 195 21.59 0.25 3.71
C GLU A 195 21.74 -0.83 4.81
N ILE A 196 20.63 -1.34 5.35
CA ILE A 196 20.64 -2.27 6.49
C ILE A 196 21.04 -3.68 6.05
N GLY A 197 21.97 -4.29 6.79
CA GLY A 197 22.42 -5.65 6.50
C GLY A 197 21.35 -6.72 6.77
N PRO A 198 21.09 -7.69 5.87
CA PRO A 198 20.15 -8.80 6.12
C PRO A 198 20.52 -9.77 7.26
N ARG A 199 21.60 -9.48 7.99
CA ARG A 199 22.08 -10.17 9.21
C ARG A 199 22.12 -9.24 10.44
N ASP A 200 21.48 -8.07 10.37
CA ASP A 200 21.47 -7.10 11.46
C ASP A 200 20.91 -7.73 12.76
N PRO A 201 21.60 -7.61 13.90
CA PRO A 201 21.18 -8.23 15.16
C PRO A 201 19.84 -7.69 15.68
N ARG A 202 19.49 -6.42 15.37
CA ARG A 202 18.21 -5.80 15.76
C ARG A 202 17.02 -6.52 15.14
N LEU A 203 17.19 -7.01 13.90
CA LEU A 203 16.12 -7.50 13.03
C LEU A 203 15.98 -9.04 12.99
N GLN A 204 16.70 -9.80 13.83
CA GLN A 204 16.69 -11.27 13.77
C GLN A 204 15.34 -11.92 14.11
N LYS A 205 14.46 -11.22 14.83
CA LYS A 205 13.08 -11.66 15.06
C LYS A 205 12.13 -11.33 13.90
N ALA A 206 12.48 -10.43 13.00
CA ALA A 206 11.55 -9.93 11.99
C ALA A 206 11.10 -11.04 11.02
N LYS A 207 9.78 -11.23 10.88
CA LYS A 207 9.19 -12.23 9.96
C LYS A 207 8.48 -11.62 8.77
N VAL A 208 8.00 -10.39 8.89
CA VAL A 208 7.27 -9.68 7.84
C VAL A 208 8.00 -8.39 7.49
N ILE A 209 8.19 -8.16 6.19
CA ILE A 209 8.57 -6.84 5.67
C ILE A 209 7.34 -6.21 5.03
N LEU A 210 6.96 -5.03 5.50
CA LEU A 210 5.98 -4.15 4.87
C LEU A 210 6.74 -3.18 3.96
N LEU A 211 6.66 -3.40 2.66
CA LEU A 211 7.34 -2.64 1.62
C LEU A 211 6.32 -1.76 0.87
N LEU A 212 6.33 -0.48 1.24
CA LEU A 212 5.50 0.58 0.65
C LEU A 212 6.42 1.56 -0.09
N PRO A 213 6.92 1.20 -1.28
CA PRO A 213 7.94 1.98 -1.98
C PRO A 213 7.37 3.31 -2.51
N GLN A 214 8.28 4.21 -2.92
CA GLN A 214 7.88 5.36 -3.73
C GLN A 214 7.37 4.88 -5.10
N CYS A 215 6.20 5.35 -5.53
CA CYS A 215 5.60 5.04 -6.83
C CYS A 215 5.06 6.30 -7.52
N SER A 216 4.52 6.14 -8.75
CA SER A 216 3.83 7.22 -9.48
C SER A 216 2.64 7.83 -8.72
N GLY A 217 1.96 7.03 -7.89
CA GLY A 217 0.83 7.46 -7.06
C GLY A 217 -0.46 7.76 -7.82
N LEU A 218 -0.58 7.48 -9.13
CA LEU A 218 -1.76 7.84 -9.93
C LEU A 218 -3.07 7.15 -9.48
N GLY A 219 -3.00 6.05 -8.74
CA GLY A 219 -4.18 5.32 -8.28
C GLY A 219 -4.95 6.00 -7.15
N VAL A 220 -4.26 6.72 -6.25
CA VAL A 220 -4.86 7.29 -5.03
C VAL A 220 -5.96 8.30 -5.32
N GLY A 221 -6.83 8.55 -4.35
CA GLY A 221 -7.88 9.56 -4.45
C GLY A 221 -7.34 10.98 -4.62
N ASN A 222 -6.49 11.46 -3.70
CA ASN A 222 -5.87 12.78 -3.78
C ASN A 222 -4.35 12.66 -4.00
N PRO A 223 -3.86 12.66 -5.26
CA PRO A 223 -2.44 12.43 -5.53
C PRO A 223 -1.57 13.63 -5.14
N VAL A 224 -2.13 14.84 -5.05
CA VAL A 224 -1.40 16.02 -4.54
C VAL A 224 -1.10 15.87 -3.05
N ASP A 225 -2.11 15.53 -2.25
CA ASP A 225 -1.97 15.29 -0.81
C ASP A 225 -1.04 14.11 -0.52
N PHE A 226 -1.20 13.00 -1.26
CA PHE A 226 -0.34 11.81 -1.16
C PHE A 226 1.14 12.11 -1.49
N ILE A 227 1.44 12.88 -2.54
CA ILE A 227 2.82 13.27 -2.86
C ILE A 227 3.39 14.19 -1.77
N LEU A 228 2.62 15.16 -1.28
CA LEU A 228 3.08 16.10 -0.26
C LEU A 228 3.31 15.44 1.11
N THR A 229 2.51 14.43 1.46
CA THR A 229 2.58 13.72 2.75
C THR A 229 3.59 12.56 2.73
N GLU A 230 3.45 11.62 1.78
CA GLU A 230 4.20 10.36 1.77
C GLU A 230 5.45 10.36 0.87
N HIS A 231 5.35 10.81 -0.38
CA HIS A 231 6.41 10.57 -1.38
C HIS A 231 7.44 11.70 -1.55
N ARG A 232 7.09 12.94 -1.21
CA ARG A 232 7.94 14.15 -1.16
C ARG A 232 8.67 14.57 -2.44
N ASP A 233 8.66 13.78 -3.50
CA ASP A 233 9.15 14.20 -4.82
C ASP A 233 8.19 15.20 -5.48
N ALA A 234 8.51 16.49 -5.34
CA ALA A 234 7.82 17.58 -6.03
C ALA A 234 7.86 17.45 -7.56
N GLY A 235 8.76 16.65 -8.13
CA GLY A 235 8.76 16.28 -9.54
C GLY A 235 7.49 15.54 -9.95
N LEU A 236 6.96 14.63 -9.12
CA LEU A 236 5.71 13.90 -9.42
C LEU A 236 4.52 14.86 -9.60
N LEU A 237 4.49 16.01 -8.91
CA LEU A 237 3.43 17.02 -9.10
C LEU A 237 3.42 17.58 -10.53
N ARG A 238 4.59 17.76 -11.16
CA ARG A 238 4.67 18.20 -12.57
C ARG A 238 4.13 17.12 -13.51
N ASP A 239 4.40 15.86 -13.20
CA ASP A 239 4.00 14.72 -14.03
C ASP A 239 2.48 14.48 -13.90
N LEU A 240 1.90 14.68 -12.69
CA LEU A 240 0.44 14.83 -12.51
C LEU A 240 -0.13 15.89 -13.45
N PHE A 241 0.44 17.10 -13.49
CA PHE A 241 -0.03 18.17 -14.38
C PHE A 241 0.10 17.85 -15.87
N GLN A 242 0.80 16.79 -16.27
CA GLN A 242 0.86 16.27 -17.64
C GLN A 242 -0.15 15.13 -17.90
N GLY A 243 -0.73 14.55 -16.85
CA GLY A 243 -1.70 13.45 -16.92
C GLY A 243 -1.07 12.06 -17.04
N SER A 244 0.25 11.96 -17.08
CA SER A 244 1.01 10.71 -17.15
C SER A 244 2.42 10.88 -16.60
N VAL A 245 3.04 9.77 -16.18
CA VAL A 245 4.46 9.73 -15.83
C VAL A 245 5.28 9.40 -17.08
N SER A 246 6.41 10.09 -17.29
CA SER A 246 7.30 9.81 -18.43
C SER A 246 7.97 8.44 -18.31
N GLU A 247 8.22 7.77 -19.43
CA GLU A 247 8.79 6.42 -19.48
C GLU A 247 10.12 6.32 -18.70
N ASP A 248 11.02 7.30 -18.87
CA ASP A 248 12.28 7.39 -18.10
C ASP A 248 12.03 7.36 -16.58
N LYS A 249 11.05 8.12 -16.10
CA LYS A 249 10.76 8.25 -14.67
C LYS A 249 10.05 7.01 -14.14
N LEU A 250 9.11 6.46 -14.91
CA LEU A 250 8.44 5.20 -14.60
C LEU A 250 9.45 4.06 -14.48
N SER A 251 10.39 3.97 -15.42
CA SER A 251 11.51 3.03 -15.40
C SER A 251 12.41 3.22 -14.17
N ASN A 252 12.78 4.47 -13.84
CA ASN A 252 13.57 4.80 -12.64
C ASN A 252 12.84 4.42 -11.33
N LEU A 253 11.52 4.57 -11.25
CA LEU A 253 10.71 4.16 -10.09
C LEU A 253 10.67 2.64 -9.98
N ALA A 254 10.34 1.95 -11.08
CA ALA A 254 10.31 0.49 -11.16
C ALA A 254 11.67 -0.16 -10.84
N GLU A 255 12.79 0.43 -11.27
CA GLU A 255 14.13 -0.05 -10.91
C GLU A 255 14.43 0.09 -9.41
N ARG A 256 14.02 1.21 -8.78
CA ARG A 256 14.17 1.39 -7.32
C ARG A 256 13.32 0.38 -6.55
N GLN A 257 12.05 0.25 -6.91
CA GLN A 257 11.11 -0.72 -6.34
C GLN A 257 11.63 -2.16 -6.46
N LEU A 258 12.16 -2.53 -7.63
CA LEU A 258 12.79 -3.84 -7.86
C LEU A 258 14.04 -4.03 -6.98
N ASN A 259 14.90 -3.03 -6.84
CA ASN A 259 16.08 -3.10 -5.99
C ASN A 259 15.72 -3.22 -4.49
N GLU A 260 14.69 -2.53 -4.03
CA GLU A 260 14.15 -2.65 -2.66
C GLU A 260 13.53 -4.02 -2.41
N LEU A 261 12.71 -4.54 -3.34
CA LEU A 261 12.10 -5.86 -3.22
C LEU A 261 13.16 -6.97 -3.26
N MET A 262 14.13 -6.89 -4.16
CA MET A 262 15.30 -7.79 -4.17
C MET A 262 16.16 -7.64 -2.90
N HIS A 263 16.21 -6.46 -2.27
CA HIS A 263 16.85 -6.29 -0.98
C HIS A 263 16.07 -7.03 0.12
N ALA A 264 14.74 -6.83 0.21
CA ALA A 264 13.86 -7.52 1.16
C ALA A 264 13.99 -9.05 1.08
N MET A 265 14.10 -9.61 -0.12
CA MET A 265 14.23 -11.06 -0.31
C MET A 265 15.51 -11.66 0.29
N LYS A 266 16.54 -10.86 0.57
CA LYS A 266 17.81 -11.28 1.20
C LYS A 266 17.69 -11.51 2.71
N PHE A 267 16.61 -11.08 3.37
CA PHE A 267 16.39 -11.33 4.79
C PHE A 267 16.00 -12.80 5.03
N ASN A 268 16.98 -13.60 5.45
CA ASN A 268 16.82 -15.05 5.63
C ASN A 268 15.89 -15.47 6.79
N LYS A 269 15.55 -14.53 7.69
CA LYS A 269 14.61 -14.77 8.81
C LYS A 269 13.18 -14.33 8.50
N VAL A 270 13.01 -13.49 7.48
CA VAL A 270 11.71 -13.02 6.99
C VAL A 270 11.03 -14.16 6.25
N GLN A 271 9.80 -14.46 6.66
CA GLN A 271 8.93 -15.47 6.07
C GLN A 271 8.07 -14.87 4.95
N ALA A 272 7.68 -13.59 5.05
CA ALA A 272 6.84 -12.94 4.06
C ALA A 272 7.17 -11.46 3.82
N ILE A 273 6.90 -10.99 2.61
CA ILE A 273 7.04 -9.59 2.19
C ILE A 273 5.69 -9.15 1.62
N VAL A 274 5.12 -8.09 2.18
CA VAL A 274 3.94 -7.41 1.64
C VAL A 274 4.43 -6.23 0.80
N TYR A 275 4.27 -6.33 -0.51
CA TYR A 275 4.57 -5.27 -1.47
C TYR A 275 3.27 -4.56 -1.86
N CYS A 276 3.17 -3.25 -1.64
CA CYS A 276 1.97 -2.49 -2.00
C CYS A 276 2.29 -1.11 -2.59
N THR A 277 1.73 -0.84 -3.77
CA THR A 277 1.82 0.46 -4.46
C THR A 277 0.42 1.07 -4.60
N CYS A 278 0.41 2.36 -4.93
CA CYS A 278 -0.79 3.07 -5.36
C CYS A 278 -0.68 3.45 -6.85
N SER A 279 -0.10 2.56 -7.66
CA SER A 279 0.14 2.75 -9.08
C SER A 279 -0.84 1.97 -9.95
N ILE A 280 -1.15 2.53 -11.12
CA ILE A 280 -1.91 1.87 -12.21
C ILE A 280 -0.98 1.20 -13.24
N TYR A 281 0.33 1.40 -13.14
CA TYR A 281 1.31 0.95 -14.14
C TYR A 281 1.82 -0.47 -13.84
N PRO A 282 1.66 -1.44 -14.76
CA PRO A 282 2.23 -2.78 -14.62
C PRO A 282 3.74 -2.79 -14.39
N GLU A 283 4.44 -1.77 -14.90
CA GLU A 283 5.87 -1.51 -14.72
C GLU A 283 6.27 -1.45 -13.25
N GLU A 284 5.43 -0.84 -12.40
CA GLU A 284 5.64 -0.69 -10.94
C GLU A 284 5.01 -1.83 -10.13
N ASN A 285 4.17 -2.64 -10.77
CA ASN A 285 3.29 -3.62 -10.13
C ASN A 285 3.76 -5.06 -10.42
N GLU A 286 3.10 -5.76 -11.35
CA GLU A 286 3.38 -7.16 -11.65
C GLU A 286 4.78 -7.36 -12.23
N LEU A 287 5.29 -6.38 -13.00
CA LEU A 287 6.60 -6.50 -13.65
C LEU A 287 7.75 -6.35 -12.65
N VAL A 288 7.64 -5.49 -11.63
CA VAL A 288 8.60 -5.47 -10.50
C VAL A 288 8.59 -6.81 -9.77
N VAL A 289 7.41 -7.30 -9.38
CA VAL A 289 7.30 -8.50 -8.56
C VAL A 289 7.77 -9.75 -9.32
N LYS A 290 7.43 -9.86 -10.61
CA LYS A 290 7.92 -10.94 -11.50
C LYS A 290 9.45 -10.91 -11.65
N LYS A 291 10.05 -9.75 -11.96
CA LYS A 291 11.51 -9.59 -12.10
C LYS A 291 12.25 -9.94 -10.80
N ALA A 292 11.68 -9.60 -9.64
CA ALA A 292 12.24 -9.93 -8.33
C ALA A 292 12.23 -11.45 -8.05
N LEU A 293 11.11 -12.12 -8.34
CA LEU A 293 10.98 -13.57 -8.22
C LEU A 293 11.95 -14.32 -9.15
N GLU A 294 12.01 -13.92 -10.44
CA GLU A 294 12.94 -14.50 -11.42
C GLU A 294 14.42 -14.32 -11.03
N SER A 295 14.75 -13.20 -10.40
CA SER A 295 16.10 -12.93 -9.89
C SER A 295 16.43 -13.73 -8.62
N GLY A 296 15.47 -13.89 -7.71
CA GLY A 296 15.64 -14.55 -6.41
C GLY A 296 15.97 -16.04 -6.46
N VAL A 297 15.74 -16.72 -7.60
CA VAL A 297 16.01 -18.15 -7.78
C VAL A 297 17.52 -18.48 -7.82
N LYS A 298 18.40 -17.51 -8.11
CA LYS A 298 19.83 -17.77 -8.36
C LYS A 298 20.70 -17.68 -7.11
N GLY A 299 20.95 -18.84 -6.49
CA GLY A 299 22.15 -19.07 -5.66
C GLY A 299 22.00 -18.93 -4.14
N SER A 300 20.79 -18.71 -3.61
CA SER A 300 20.57 -18.77 -2.16
C SER A 300 20.43 -20.22 -1.66
N LYS A 301 20.89 -20.49 -0.43
CA LYS A 301 20.60 -21.74 0.31
C LYS A 301 19.26 -21.69 1.07
N VAL A 302 18.47 -20.64 0.89
CA VAL A 302 17.19 -20.41 1.57
C VAL A 302 16.05 -20.60 0.57
N GLN A 303 14.94 -21.14 1.07
CA GLN A 303 13.73 -21.42 0.30
C GLN A 303 13.28 -20.21 -0.53
N PRO A 304 12.84 -20.43 -1.78
CA PRO A 304 12.36 -19.36 -2.64
C PRO A 304 11.07 -18.75 -2.10
N TYR A 305 10.87 -17.47 -2.40
CA TYR A 305 9.56 -16.87 -2.27
C TYR A 305 8.64 -17.36 -3.40
N ARG A 306 7.35 -17.52 -3.07
CA ARG A 306 6.25 -17.68 -4.00
C ARG A 306 5.20 -16.63 -3.69
N LEU A 307 4.36 -16.32 -4.68
CA LEU A 307 3.17 -15.51 -4.43
C LEU A 307 2.12 -16.35 -3.71
N ILE A 308 1.43 -15.73 -2.76
CA ILE A 308 0.22 -16.28 -2.15
C ILE A 308 -0.91 -15.25 -2.28
N PRO A 309 -2.17 -15.67 -2.51
CA PRO A 309 -3.28 -14.75 -2.52
C PRO A 309 -3.41 -14.10 -1.13
N PRO A 310 -3.65 -12.77 -1.04
CA PRO A 310 -3.91 -12.13 0.25
C PRO A 310 -5.21 -12.65 0.85
N PHE A 311 -5.28 -12.65 2.18
CA PHE A 311 -6.35 -13.28 2.98
C PHE A 311 -7.78 -12.77 2.69
N PHE A 312 -7.90 -11.65 1.96
CA PHE A 312 -9.16 -11.01 1.59
C PHE A 312 -9.68 -11.44 0.20
N SER A 313 -8.94 -12.30 -0.51
CA SER A 313 -9.25 -12.74 -1.89
C SER A 313 -10.52 -13.60 -2.02
N THR A 314 -11.18 -13.97 -0.92
CA THR A 314 -12.47 -14.67 -0.89
C THR A 314 -13.69 -13.75 -1.10
N CYS A 315 -13.50 -12.43 -1.17
CA CYS A 315 -14.59 -11.45 -1.30
C CYS A 315 -14.94 -11.05 -2.75
N SER A 316 -14.20 -11.50 -3.75
CA SER A 316 -14.46 -11.22 -5.17
C SER A 316 -15.13 -12.42 -5.87
N ASN A 317 -16.34 -12.23 -6.40
CA ASN A 317 -17.06 -13.24 -7.21
C ASN A 317 -16.50 -13.37 -8.64
N SER A 318 -15.19 -13.51 -8.78
CA SER A 318 -14.49 -13.81 -10.03
C SER A 318 -13.68 -15.09 -9.85
N GLU A 319 -13.83 -16.05 -10.77
CA GLU A 319 -13.00 -17.28 -10.83
C GLU A 319 -11.59 -16.99 -11.38
N SER A 320 -11.01 -15.87 -10.95
CA SER A 320 -9.68 -15.39 -11.29
C SER A 320 -8.67 -15.98 -10.30
N SER A 321 -7.87 -16.95 -10.75
CA SER A 321 -6.70 -17.47 -10.03
C SER A 321 -5.54 -16.47 -9.94
N GLU A 322 -5.84 -15.18 -9.73
CA GLU A 322 -4.86 -14.10 -9.64
C GLU A 322 -4.19 -14.11 -8.26
N VAL A 323 -2.87 -14.20 -8.26
CA VAL A 323 -2.04 -14.24 -7.04
C VAL A 323 -1.64 -12.82 -6.55
N PHE A 324 -2.31 -11.81 -7.09
CA PHE A 324 -2.21 -10.40 -6.74
C PHE A 324 -3.62 -9.91 -6.39
N PHE A 325 -3.71 -8.93 -5.50
CA PHE A 325 -4.95 -8.21 -5.25
C PHE A 325 -4.85 -6.80 -5.84
N LYS A 326 -5.87 -6.41 -6.60
CA LYS A 326 -5.95 -5.12 -7.26
C LYS A 326 -7.29 -4.48 -6.98
N ILE A 327 -7.27 -3.16 -6.84
CA ILE A 327 -8.46 -2.32 -6.97
C ILE A 327 -8.13 -1.29 -8.03
N GLU A 328 -8.96 -1.16 -9.05
CA GLU A 328 -8.83 -0.10 -10.05
C GLU A 328 -9.38 1.24 -9.51
N PRO A 329 -8.80 2.38 -9.89
CA PRO A 329 -9.30 3.69 -9.47
C PRO A 329 -10.73 3.92 -9.96
N SER A 330 -11.62 4.26 -9.05
CA SER A 330 -13.06 4.46 -9.32
C SER A 330 -13.60 5.64 -8.53
N GLU A 331 -14.89 5.95 -8.71
CA GLU A 331 -15.61 6.98 -7.94
C GLU A 331 -15.73 6.60 -6.45
N ILE A 332 -15.67 5.31 -6.12
CA ILE A 332 -15.86 4.77 -4.76
C ILE A 332 -14.59 4.19 -4.11
N SER A 333 -13.48 4.05 -4.85
CA SER A 333 -12.18 3.64 -4.28
C SER A 333 -10.96 4.26 -4.96
N SER A 334 -9.93 4.55 -4.16
CA SER A 334 -8.55 4.63 -4.63
C SER A 334 -8.11 3.32 -5.27
N GLY A 335 -7.21 3.42 -6.25
CA GLY A 335 -6.52 2.28 -6.82
C GLY A 335 -5.43 1.74 -5.90
N CYS A 336 -5.23 0.43 -5.93
CA CYS A 336 -4.31 -0.30 -5.05
C CYS A 336 -3.75 -1.52 -5.78
N PHE A 337 -2.44 -1.72 -5.74
CA PHE A 337 -1.81 -3.01 -6.08
C PHE A 337 -1.18 -3.61 -4.83
N LEU A 338 -1.40 -4.91 -4.61
CA LEU A 338 -0.95 -5.64 -3.43
C LEU A 338 -0.48 -7.05 -3.83
N ALA A 339 0.77 -7.37 -3.49
CA ALA A 339 1.37 -8.68 -3.68
C ALA A 339 1.97 -9.19 -2.36
N ILE A 340 1.65 -10.44 -1.99
CA ILE A 340 2.28 -11.11 -0.85
C ILE A 340 3.24 -12.17 -1.37
N LEU A 341 4.53 -11.98 -1.10
CA LEU A 341 5.58 -12.96 -1.37
C LEU A 341 5.87 -13.71 -0.06
N ALA A 342 5.55 -15.00 0.01
CA ALA A 342 5.85 -15.84 1.17
C ALA A 342 6.87 -16.93 0.82
N ARG A 343 7.75 -17.27 1.76
CA ARG A 343 8.61 -18.46 1.63
C ARG A 343 7.76 -19.71 1.80
N GLU A 344 7.97 -20.69 0.94
CA GLU A 344 7.43 -22.03 1.08
C GLU A 344 7.89 -22.63 2.42
N LYS A 345 6.99 -23.09 3.30
CA LYS A 345 7.40 -23.74 4.56
C LYS A 345 8.01 -25.11 4.30
N ASP A 346 9.07 -25.43 5.05
CA ASP A 346 9.72 -26.74 4.99
C ASP A 346 8.75 -27.82 5.48
N SER A 347 8.29 -28.68 4.57
CA SER A 347 7.41 -29.82 4.88
C SER A 347 8.11 -30.91 5.71
N SER A 348 9.41 -30.75 5.98
CA SER A 348 10.17 -31.52 6.95
C SER A 348 9.77 -31.20 8.40
N GLU A 349 9.23 -30.01 8.70
CA GLU A 349 8.42 -29.80 9.92
C GLU A 349 7.02 -30.39 9.70
N SER A 350 7.00 -31.71 9.43
CA SER A 350 5.85 -32.57 9.61
C SER A 350 5.47 -32.59 11.10
N VAL A 351 4.79 -31.53 11.54
CA VAL A 351 4.15 -31.45 12.86
C VAL A 351 3.37 -32.75 13.04
N SER A 352 3.79 -33.60 13.97
CA SER A 352 3.20 -34.93 14.05
C SER A 352 1.71 -34.80 14.36
N VAL A 353 0.90 -35.78 13.96
CA VAL A 353 -0.55 -35.74 14.24
C VAL A 353 -0.84 -35.62 15.74
N LYS A 354 0.11 -35.98 16.61
CA LYS A 354 0.04 -35.75 18.06
C LYS A 354 0.26 -34.27 18.45
N ASP A 355 1.12 -33.55 17.74
CA ASP A 355 1.48 -32.15 18.02
C ASP A 355 0.51 -31.14 17.39
N THR A 356 -0.24 -31.55 16.37
CA THR A 356 -1.46 -30.83 15.93
C THR A 356 -2.61 -31.10 16.89
N LEU A 357 -2.87 -32.35 17.29
CA LEU A 357 -3.88 -32.70 18.30
C LEU A 357 -3.62 -32.01 19.65
N ALA A 358 -2.36 -31.98 20.13
CA ALA A 358 -2.00 -31.31 21.37
C ALA A 358 -2.23 -29.79 21.31
N ARG A 359 -1.94 -29.14 20.18
CA ARG A 359 -2.23 -27.71 19.96
C ARG A 359 -3.73 -27.42 19.78
N ALA A 360 -4.50 -28.36 19.21
CA ALA A 360 -5.95 -28.25 19.15
C ALA A 360 -6.58 -28.42 20.55
N ALA A 361 -6.12 -29.39 21.35
CA ALA A 361 -6.52 -29.57 22.74
C ALA A 361 -6.21 -28.31 23.59
N ALA A 362 -4.99 -27.78 23.49
CA ALA A 362 -4.58 -26.57 24.20
C ALA A 362 -5.33 -25.29 23.77
N LYS A 363 -6.08 -25.34 22.67
CA LYS A 363 -6.98 -24.27 22.18
C LYS A 363 -8.47 -24.59 22.36
N GLY A 364 -8.84 -25.66 23.08
CA GLY A 364 -10.24 -26.05 23.31
C GLY A 364 -10.97 -26.60 22.07
N LEU A 365 -10.27 -26.89 20.98
CA LEU A 365 -10.87 -27.25 19.68
C LEU A 365 -11.30 -28.73 19.57
N LEU A 366 -11.24 -29.52 20.65
CA LEU A 366 -11.46 -30.97 20.63
C LEU A 366 -12.56 -31.49 21.58
N ASP A 367 -13.24 -30.62 22.33
CA ASP A 367 -14.12 -30.99 23.46
C ASP A 367 -15.40 -31.79 23.10
N ASN A 368 -15.60 -32.15 21.83
CA ASN A 368 -16.73 -32.95 21.35
C ASN A 368 -16.35 -34.32 20.73
N ILE A 369 -15.07 -34.71 20.67
CA ILE A 369 -14.68 -36.02 20.11
C ILE A 369 -14.81 -37.14 21.16
N VAL A 370 -16.03 -37.67 21.31
CA VAL A 370 -16.32 -38.83 22.18
C VAL A 370 -15.72 -40.11 21.57
N VAL A 371 -14.48 -40.43 21.95
CA VAL A 371 -13.80 -41.68 21.53
C VAL A 371 -14.45 -42.90 22.20
N ARG A 372 -15.43 -43.50 21.51
CA ARG A 372 -16.01 -44.81 21.87
C ARG A 372 -14.93 -45.90 21.84
N LYS A 373 -14.44 -46.30 23.01
CA LYS A 373 -13.59 -47.50 23.15
C LYS A 373 -14.42 -48.77 22.92
N PRO A 374 -13.96 -49.74 22.10
CA PRO A 374 -14.59 -51.06 22.02
C PRO A 374 -14.44 -51.84 23.33
N LYS A 375 -15.38 -52.76 23.61
CA LYS A 375 -15.36 -53.66 24.78
C LYS A 375 -14.91 -55.08 24.39
N GLY A 376 -14.25 -55.74 25.33
CA GLY A 376 -13.56 -57.04 25.19
C GLY A 376 -12.10 -56.84 25.62
N GLY A 377 -11.52 -57.52 26.61
CA GLY A 377 -11.80 -58.88 27.12
C GLY A 377 -10.58 -59.75 26.77
N VAL A 378 -9.89 -60.45 27.67
CA VAL A 378 -10.20 -60.89 29.06
C VAL A 378 -8.87 -61.08 29.85
N LYS A 379 -8.95 -61.12 31.19
CA LYS A 379 -7.92 -61.53 32.19
C LYS A 379 -6.68 -60.63 32.39
N LYS A 380 -6.52 -60.14 33.63
CA LYS A 380 -5.24 -59.72 34.23
C LYS A 380 -4.50 -60.94 34.80
N GLN A 381 -3.17 -60.87 34.89
CA GLN A 381 -2.44 -61.44 36.03
C GLN A 381 -1.42 -60.42 36.60
N LYS A 382 -0.88 -60.73 37.78
CA LYS A 382 0.11 -59.96 38.56
C LYS A 382 1.46 -59.94 37.81
N GLY A 383 2.40 -59.02 38.05
CA GLY A 383 2.49 -57.93 39.01
C GLY A 383 3.97 -57.54 39.26
N THR A 384 4.23 -56.69 40.26
CA THR A 384 5.57 -56.46 40.86
C THR A 384 6.65 -55.75 40.02
N GLN A 385 6.55 -54.42 39.98
CA GLN A 385 7.60 -53.49 40.47
C GLN A 385 9.06 -54.01 40.57
N ARG A 386 10.00 -53.42 39.81
CA ARG A 386 11.28 -52.90 40.35
C ARG A 386 11.95 -51.87 39.42
N ARG A 387 13.08 -51.29 39.88
CA ARG A 387 13.67 -50.01 39.46
C ARG A 387 15.17 -50.21 39.11
N CYS A 388 15.72 -49.27 38.35
CA CYS A 388 17.16 -48.88 38.19
C CYS A 388 17.90 -49.26 36.88
N ASN A 389 18.30 -48.19 36.15
CA ASN A 389 19.66 -47.81 35.70
C ASN A 389 20.51 -48.83 34.89
N ILE A 390 20.87 -48.59 33.61
CA ILE A 390 21.98 -47.72 33.10
C ILE A 390 23.38 -48.18 33.60
N PRO A 391 24.46 -48.28 32.77
CA PRO A 391 24.63 -48.13 31.30
C PRO A 391 25.18 -49.43 30.60
N GLY A 392 25.71 -49.39 29.36
CA GLY A 392 26.32 -50.63 28.82
C GLY A 392 27.14 -50.73 27.50
N SER A 393 27.12 -49.79 26.54
CA SER A 393 28.02 -49.79 25.33
C SER A 393 27.86 -50.92 24.27
N CYS A 394 28.72 -50.86 23.24
CA CYS A 394 29.01 -51.84 22.16
C CYS A 394 28.01 -52.09 21.01
N THR A 395 28.22 -51.29 19.96
CA THR A 395 28.58 -51.76 18.59
C THR A 395 27.48 -52.18 17.60
N GLU A 396 27.71 -51.79 16.35
CA GLU A 396 26.91 -52.12 15.16
C GLU A 396 26.89 -53.62 14.84
N LEU A 397 25.82 -54.09 14.20
CA LEU A 397 25.97 -55.03 13.09
C LEU A 397 24.81 -54.87 12.09
N LYS A 398 25.12 -55.05 10.80
CA LYS A 398 24.17 -54.94 9.69
C LYS A 398 23.50 -56.30 9.47
N THR A 399 22.20 -56.29 9.18
CA THR A 399 21.53 -57.38 8.47
C THR A 399 20.56 -56.76 7.46
N ALA A 400 20.42 -57.39 6.30
CA ALA A 400 19.61 -56.91 5.19
C ALA A 400 18.67 -58.01 4.65
N GLU A 401 17.81 -57.60 3.72
CA GLU A 401 17.12 -58.45 2.74
C GLU A 401 15.87 -59.23 3.23
N PHE A 402 15.15 -59.77 2.23
CA PHE A 402 13.82 -60.40 2.27
C PHE A 402 12.65 -59.40 2.53
N LEU A 403 11.66 -59.22 1.64
CA LEU A 403 11.33 -59.91 0.38
C LEU A 403 10.81 -58.98 -0.74
N ARG A 404 10.75 -59.51 -1.97
CA ARG A 404 10.27 -58.86 -3.21
C ARG A 404 8.86 -59.35 -3.61
N HIS A 405 8.42 -58.87 -4.79
CA HIS A 405 7.17 -59.18 -5.51
C HIS A 405 5.96 -58.38 -5.00
N GLN A 406 5.01 -57.94 -5.85
CA GLN A 406 4.69 -58.35 -7.23
C GLN A 406 4.90 -57.20 -8.27
N ALA A 407 4.59 -57.44 -9.55
CA ALA A 407 5.04 -56.59 -10.66
C ALA A 407 3.98 -56.34 -11.76
N VAL A 408 4.08 -55.15 -12.38
CA VAL A 408 3.76 -54.79 -13.79
C VAL A 408 2.40 -55.16 -14.39
N SER A 409 1.72 -54.14 -14.92
CA SER A 409 1.05 -54.23 -16.22
C SER A 409 1.35 -52.98 -17.07
N LYS A 410 1.33 -53.14 -18.41
CA LYS A 410 1.59 -52.09 -19.42
C LYS A 410 0.56 -52.24 -20.54
N VAL A 411 0.03 -51.14 -21.06
CA VAL A 411 -0.79 -51.10 -22.29
C VAL A 411 -0.40 -49.86 -23.12
N LYS A 412 -0.19 -50.05 -24.43
CA LYS A 412 -0.17 -49.02 -25.49
C LYS A 412 -1.56 -49.04 -26.19
N ALA A 413 -1.97 -48.21 -27.17
CA ALA A 413 -1.26 -47.46 -28.21
C ALA A 413 -2.25 -46.45 -28.86
N GLU A 414 -1.89 -45.43 -29.64
CA GLU A 414 -0.61 -44.73 -29.89
C GLU A 414 -1.02 -43.23 -30.16
N GLY A 415 -0.61 -42.37 -31.11
CA GLY A 415 0.42 -42.33 -32.18
C GLY A 415 -0.09 -41.69 -33.50
N SER A 416 0.04 -40.36 -33.68
CA SER A 416 -0.09 -39.66 -34.98
C SER A 416 1.15 -38.81 -35.27
N MET A 417 1.58 -38.76 -36.54
CA MET A 417 2.77 -38.03 -37.02
C MET A 417 2.37 -36.94 -38.02
N PHE A 418 3.24 -35.95 -38.22
CA PHE A 418 3.63 -35.63 -39.61
C PHE A 418 5.12 -35.27 -39.76
N LYS A 419 5.66 -35.71 -40.89
CA LYS A 419 6.99 -35.47 -41.47
C LYS A 419 7.01 -34.13 -42.22
N THR A 420 8.10 -33.51 -42.70
CA THR A 420 9.58 -33.54 -42.51
C THR A 420 10.13 -32.40 -43.41
N VAL A 421 11.36 -31.91 -43.18
CA VAL A 421 12.46 -31.74 -44.18
C VAL A 421 13.53 -30.78 -43.63
N SER A 422 14.79 -31.10 -43.92
CA SER A 422 16.02 -30.44 -43.46
C SER A 422 16.59 -29.46 -44.49
N ASN A 423 17.41 -28.49 -44.05
CA ASN A 423 18.83 -28.53 -44.42
C ASN A 423 19.73 -27.62 -43.56
N ALA A 424 21.05 -27.81 -43.70
CA ALA A 424 22.08 -27.27 -42.82
C ALA A 424 22.85 -26.09 -43.43
N GLN A 425 23.57 -25.35 -42.58
CA GLN A 425 25.02 -25.17 -42.78
C GLN A 425 25.74 -24.80 -41.48
N GLN A 426 27.01 -25.21 -41.38
CA GLN A 426 27.93 -24.88 -40.29
C GLN A 426 28.81 -23.69 -40.67
N LYS A 427 29.29 -22.93 -39.67
CA LYS A 427 30.65 -22.37 -39.69
C LYS A 427 31.14 -22.05 -38.27
N ASN A 428 32.31 -22.60 -37.93
CA ASN A 428 33.08 -22.22 -36.74
C ASN A 428 33.91 -20.96 -37.03
N VAL A 429 34.33 -20.22 -35.99
CA VAL A 429 35.74 -19.93 -35.66
C VAL A 429 35.86 -18.92 -34.49
N THR A 430 36.37 -19.44 -33.37
CA THR A 430 37.38 -18.89 -32.45
C THR A 430 37.38 -17.41 -32.02
N ARG A 431 37.45 -17.19 -30.69
CA ARG A 431 37.87 -15.93 -30.02
C ARG A 431 39.31 -15.52 -30.40
N PRO A 432 39.68 -14.24 -30.19
CA PRO A 432 40.74 -14.00 -29.20
C PRO A 432 40.35 -12.98 -28.11
N LYS A 433 41.23 -12.82 -27.12
CA LYS A 433 41.11 -11.83 -26.03
C LYS A 433 41.84 -10.54 -26.41
N SER A 434 41.38 -9.40 -25.92
CA SER A 434 42.28 -8.30 -25.54
C SER A 434 41.73 -7.55 -24.33
N CYS A 435 42.63 -6.88 -23.62
CA CYS A 435 42.38 -5.95 -22.52
C CYS A 435 43.38 -4.81 -22.72
N VAL A 436 42.97 -3.54 -22.58
CA VAL A 436 43.91 -2.42 -22.43
C VAL A 436 43.23 -1.16 -21.85
N GLN A 437 43.76 -0.74 -20.70
CA GLN A 437 43.98 0.62 -20.19
C GLN A 437 42.85 1.64 -19.93
N LEU A 438 42.98 2.26 -18.74
CA LEU A 438 42.50 3.58 -18.38
C LEU A 438 43.10 4.69 -19.29
N LYS A 439 42.43 5.84 -19.38
CA LYS A 439 43.08 7.15 -19.51
C LYS A 439 42.58 8.13 -18.45
N LYS A 440 43.30 9.25 -18.29
CA LYS A 440 43.34 10.06 -17.06
C LYS A 440 42.74 11.45 -17.26
N SER A 441 41.99 11.90 -16.24
CA SER A 441 41.89 13.27 -15.69
C SER A 441 41.91 14.51 -16.61
N THR A 442 40.87 15.36 -16.49
CA THR A 442 41.01 16.82 -16.56
C THR A 442 39.99 17.52 -15.65
N ASP A 443 40.50 18.29 -14.69
CA ASP A 443 39.86 19.36 -13.92
C ASP A 443 40.65 20.66 -14.20
N PRO A 444 40.21 21.87 -13.79
CA PRO A 444 38.86 22.35 -13.45
C PRO A 444 38.47 23.60 -14.27
N VAL A 445 37.22 24.10 -14.12
CA VAL A 445 36.91 25.55 -14.06
C VAL A 445 35.70 25.73 -13.13
N SER A 446 35.72 26.78 -12.30
CA SER A 446 34.56 27.27 -11.54
C SER A 446 34.17 28.65 -12.05
N ASP A 447 32.89 29.01 -12.09
CA ASP A 447 32.51 30.41 -11.85
C ASP A 447 31.04 30.66 -11.45
N THR A 448 30.83 31.82 -10.84
CA THR A 448 29.60 32.60 -10.61
C THR A 448 28.54 32.01 -9.66
N ALA A 449 28.30 32.74 -8.57
CA ALA A 449 27.28 32.44 -7.56
C ALA A 449 25.93 33.15 -7.82
N LEU A 450 24.86 32.63 -7.21
CA LEU A 450 23.55 33.29 -7.08
C LEU A 450 23.19 33.44 -5.58
N PRO A 451 22.35 34.43 -5.21
CA PRO A 451 22.40 35.04 -3.88
C PRO A 451 21.71 34.27 -2.74
N LYS A 452 22.19 34.52 -1.52
CA LYS A 452 21.57 34.05 -0.27
C LYS A 452 20.19 34.68 -0.07
N GLY A 453 19.14 33.87 -0.12
CA GLY A 453 17.82 34.23 0.41
C GLY A 453 17.80 34.25 1.95
N PRO A 454 16.83 34.94 2.58
CA PRO A 454 16.78 35.07 4.04
C PRO A 454 16.42 33.73 4.73
N GLN A 455 17.02 33.50 5.90
CA GLN A 455 16.66 32.37 6.76
C GLN A 455 15.23 32.54 7.29
N HIS A 456 14.33 31.66 6.89
CA HIS A 456 12.98 31.59 7.46
C HIS A 456 12.91 30.48 8.52
N THR A 457 12.94 30.88 9.79
CA THR A 457 12.56 30.02 10.91
C THR A 457 11.12 29.52 10.71
N PRO A 458 10.83 28.21 10.81
CA PRO A 458 9.46 27.71 10.72
C PRO A 458 8.67 28.23 11.93
N ARG A 459 7.71 29.12 11.67
CA ARG A 459 6.90 29.74 12.71
C ARG A 459 5.80 28.76 13.13
N LEU A 460 5.84 28.32 14.39
CA LEU A 460 4.81 27.48 14.99
C LEU A 460 3.43 28.16 14.90
N SER A 461 2.40 27.36 14.63
CA SER A 461 1.00 27.75 14.81
C SER A 461 0.56 27.42 16.23
N PRO A 462 0.35 28.40 17.13
CA PRO A 462 -0.10 28.11 18.48
C PRO A 462 -1.62 27.85 18.50
N VAL A 463 -2.02 26.64 18.86
CA VAL A 463 -3.39 26.32 19.28
C VAL A 463 -3.44 26.40 20.80
N GLY A 464 -4.48 27.04 21.35
CA GLY A 464 -4.80 27.00 22.78
C GLY A 464 -4.02 28.00 23.65
N GLN A 465 -4.51 29.23 23.73
CA GLN A 465 -4.35 30.05 24.93
C GLN A 465 -5.68 30.72 25.27
N ALA A 466 -6.28 30.33 26.39
CA ALA A 466 -7.53 30.92 26.86
C ALA A 466 -7.25 32.28 27.53
N CYS A 467 -8.13 33.25 27.29
CA CYS A 467 -8.22 34.51 28.02
C CYS A 467 -9.68 34.84 28.23
N ASP A 468 -10.02 35.21 29.46
CA ASP A 468 -11.39 35.38 29.94
C ASP A 468 -11.98 36.77 29.69
N ARG A 469 -13.33 36.82 29.64
CA ARG A 469 -14.22 37.99 29.74
C ARG A 469 -14.23 39.02 28.57
N PRO A 470 -15.33 39.80 28.43
CA PRO A 470 -16.73 39.53 28.83
C PRO A 470 -17.71 39.62 27.65
N ALA A 471 -18.96 39.16 27.87
CA ALA A 471 -20.01 39.24 26.86
C ALA A 471 -20.50 40.68 26.61
N LEU A 472 -20.91 40.96 25.37
CA LEU A 472 -21.63 42.17 24.97
C LEU A 472 -22.75 41.82 23.96
N ALA A 473 -23.82 42.61 23.95
CA ALA A 473 -25.09 42.24 23.33
C ALA A 473 -25.04 42.20 21.78
N GLY A 474 -25.83 41.29 21.20
CA GLY A 474 -25.87 41.05 19.76
C GLY A 474 -26.67 42.08 18.94
N LYS A 475 -26.55 41.96 17.62
CA LYS A 475 -27.44 42.58 16.62
C LYS A 475 -27.84 41.56 15.56
N ALA A 476 -29.00 41.77 14.95
CA ALA A 476 -29.66 40.78 14.10
C ALA A 476 -28.93 40.49 12.78
N ARG A 477 -29.25 39.35 12.16
CA ARG A 477 -28.89 39.04 10.78
C ARG A 477 -29.48 40.11 9.85
N ALA A 478 -28.67 40.62 8.92
CA ALA A 478 -29.19 41.24 7.71
C ALA A 478 -29.36 40.13 6.65
N GLU A 479 -30.55 40.03 6.04
CA GLU A 479 -30.77 39.15 4.91
C GLU A 479 -30.13 39.74 3.66
N GLN A 480 -29.41 38.92 2.89
CA GLN A 480 -28.67 39.39 1.72
C GLN A 480 -29.48 39.12 0.45
N GLU A 481 -30.37 40.06 0.13
CA GLU A 481 -31.25 40.01 -1.04
C GLU A 481 -30.44 39.89 -2.35
N ARG A 482 -30.78 38.89 -3.18
CA ARG A 482 -30.08 38.61 -4.44
C ARG A 482 -30.63 39.45 -5.59
N VAL A 483 -30.09 40.64 -5.78
CA VAL A 483 -30.39 41.48 -6.95
C VAL A 483 -29.92 40.77 -8.24
N ALA A 484 -30.86 40.43 -9.11
CA ALA A 484 -30.56 39.91 -10.45
C ALA A 484 -30.15 41.04 -11.40
N LEU A 485 -28.92 41.00 -11.92
CA LEU A 485 -28.45 41.94 -12.95
C LEU A 485 -29.07 41.58 -14.30
N LYS A 486 -29.62 42.57 -15.00
CA LYS A 486 -30.12 42.40 -16.38
C LYS A 486 -28.95 42.11 -17.34
N PRO A 487 -29.14 41.31 -18.41
CA PRO A 487 -28.15 41.17 -19.46
C PRO A 487 -27.83 42.52 -20.12
N ALA A 488 -26.55 42.76 -20.42
CA ALA A 488 -26.13 43.89 -21.23
C ALA A 488 -26.26 43.54 -22.72
N GLU A 489 -26.95 44.39 -23.48
CA GLU A 489 -27.11 44.20 -24.92
C GLU A 489 -25.85 44.67 -25.66
N ILE A 490 -25.11 43.72 -26.25
CA ILE A 490 -23.86 44.01 -26.97
C ILE A 490 -24.17 44.28 -28.44
N VAL A 491 -24.39 45.55 -28.78
CA VAL A 491 -24.50 45.99 -30.18
C VAL A 491 -23.11 45.98 -30.82
N LEU A 492 -22.90 45.07 -31.79
CA LEU A 492 -21.70 45.04 -32.62
C LEU A 492 -21.82 46.05 -33.78
N PRO A 493 -20.73 46.77 -34.15
CA PRO A 493 -20.75 47.67 -35.29
C PRO A 493 -20.88 46.90 -36.62
N PRO A 494 -21.50 47.51 -37.66
CA PRO A 494 -21.76 46.82 -38.92
C PRO A 494 -20.47 46.50 -39.69
N VAL A 495 -20.35 45.25 -40.15
CA VAL A 495 -19.22 44.78 -40.97
C VAL A 495 -19.42 45.25 -42.41
N MET A 496 -18.54 46.14 -42.90
CA MET A 496 -18.44 46.44 -44.33
C MET A 496 -17.73 45.30 -45.08
N ALA A 497 -18.50 44.43 -45.73
CA ALA A 497 -17.96 43.41 -46.62
C ALA A 497 -17.54 44.04 -47.98
N PRO A 498 -16.38 43.67 -48.55
CA PRO A 498 -15.97 44.15 -49.87
C PRO A 498 -16.84 43.56 -50.99
N SER A 499 -17.23 44.39 -51.97
CA SER A 499 -18.15 44.00 -53.04
C SER A 499 -17.50 43.09 -54.09
N VAL A 500 -17.81 41.80 -54.06
CA VAL A 500 -17.47 40.87 -55.15
C VAL A 500 -18.65 40.75 -56.11
N ARG A 501 -18.50 41.20 -57.35
CA ARG A 501 -19.50 41.01 -58.41
C ARG A 501 -19.49 39.56 -58.88
N TRP A 502 -20.67 38.94 -58.94
CA TRP A 502 -20.88 37.68 -59.66
C TRP A 502 -21.87 37.87 -60.80
N HIS A 503 -21.51 37.41 -61.99
CA HIS A 503 -22.40 37.43 -63.15
C HIS A 503 -23.50 36.37 -63.01
N GLY A 504 -24.74 36.73 -63.31
CA GLY A 504 -25.89 35.86 -63.08
C GLY A 504 -26.14 34.81 -64.18
N SER A 505 -26.54 33.62 -63.76
CA SER A 505 -27.13 32.56 -64.61
C SER A 505 -28.39 32.02 -63.91
N LYS A 506 -29.52 31.94 -64.62
CA LYS A 506 -30.81 31.49 -64.07
C LYS A 506 -30.99 29.97 -64.20
N PRO A 507 -31.52 29.27 -63.20
CA PRO A 507 -32.36 28.09 -63.43
C PRO A 507 -33.80 28.51 -63.81
N ARG A 508 -34.51 27.64 -64.53
CA ARG A 508 -35.99 27.65 -64.62
C ARG A 508 -36.50 26.42 -63.88
N LEU A 509 -37.61 26.58 -63.15
CA LEU A 509 -38.48 25.50 -62.67
C LEU A 509 -39.35 24.99 -63.85
N PRO A 510 -40.05 23.83 -63.78
CA PRO A 510 -40.67 23.21 -62.60
C PRO A 510 -39.73 22.69 -61.51
#